data_AF-A0A3P8LZG3-F1
#
_entry.id   AF-A0A3P8LZG3-F1
#
_cell.length_a   1.000
_cell.length_b   1.000
_cell.length_c   1.000
_cell.angle_alpha   90.00
_cell.angle_beta   90.00
_cell.angle_gamma   90.00
#
_symmetry.space_group_name_H-M   'P 1'
#
loop_
_entity.id
_entity.type
_entity.pdbx_description
1 polymer ?
#
loop_
_entity_poly.entity_id
_entity_poly.type
_entity_poly.pdbx_seq_one_letter_code
_entity_poly.pdbx_strand_id
1 'polypeptide(L)'
;MRAGFDADTPRVLGWDAVGTVKAVGDAVTLFAPGDEVWYAGALGRPGSNAEFQLVDERIVALKPRSLDNASAAALPLTAITAWELLFDRLGVQEAATRATRC
;
A
#
# COMPACT_ATOMS: atom_id res chain seq x y z
N MET A 1 -16.79 7.09 15.72
CA MET A 1 -16.98 6.07 14.67
C MET A 1 -16.70 6.75 13.33
N ARG A 2 -15.83 6.21 12.46
CA ARG A 2 -15.59 6.80 11.13
C ARG A 2 -16.86 6.63 10.28
N ALA A 3 -17.24 7.65 9.50
CA ALA A 3 -18.42 7.56 8.63
C ALA A 3 -18.28 6.36 7.67
N GLY A 4 -19.34 5.55 7.54
CA GLY A 4 -19.38 4.35 6.68
C GLY A 4 -18.89 3.04 7.34
N PHE A 5 -18.48 3.10 8.61
CA PHE A 5 -18.20 1.91 9.42
C PHE A 5 -19.47 1.48 10.17
N ASP A 6 -20.11 0.41 9.67
CA ASP A 6 -21.19 -0.28 10.35
C ASP A 6 -20.62 -1.48 11.09
N ALA A 7 -20.73 -1.49 12.42
CA ALA A 7 -20.17 -2.53 13.28
C ALA A 7 -20.97 -3.85 13.21
N ASP A 8 -22.22 -3.81 12.76
CA ASP A 8 -23.12 -4.97 12.74
C ASP A 8 -23.02 -5.77 11.42
N THR A 9 -22.33 -5.22 10.42
CA THR A 9 -22.11 -5.88 9.12
C THR A 9 -20.74 -6.58 9.08
N PRO A 10 -20.67 -7.92 8.85
CA PRO A 10 -19.40 -8.64 8.71
C PRO A 10 -18.53 -8.09 7.57
N ARG A 11 -17.22 -7.96 7.80
CA ARG A 11 -16.25 -7.49 6.80
C ARG A 11 -14.90 -8.18 6.93
N VAL A 12 -14.18 -8.26 5.81
CA VAL A 12 -12.76 -8.63 5.78
C VAL A 12 -11.94 -7.43 6.25
N LEU A 13 -11.07 -7.65 7.23
CA LEU A 13 -10.21 -6.62 7.83
C LEU A 13 -8.81 -6.59 7.20
N GLY A 14 -7.97 -5.65 7.64
CA GLY A 14 -6.57 -5.50 7.18
C GLY A 14 -6.46 -4.48 6.06
N TRP A 15 -5.50 -3.55 6.17
CA TRP A 15 -5.27 -2.49 5.17
C TRP A 15 -3.81 -2.31 4.80
N ASP A 16 -2.91 -3.16 5.29
CA ASP A 16 -1.56 -3.25 4.78
C ASP A 16 -1.39 -4.63 4.15
N ALA A 17 -0.78 -4.68 2.97
CA ALA A 17 -0.66 -5.90 2.20
C ALA A 17 0.65 -5.95 1.42
N VAL A 18 1.16 -7.17 1.29
CA VAL A 18 2.17 -7.56 0.32
C VAL A 18 1.68 -8.83 -0.38
N GLY A 19 1.96 -8.99 -1.66
CA GLY A 19 1.57 -10.19 -2.38
C GLY A 19 2.07 -10.20 -3.82
N THR A 20 1.55 -11.14 -4.59
CA THR A 20 1.86 -11.28 -6.02
C THR A 20 0.60 -11.05 -6.84
N VAL A 21 0.70 -10.26 -7.91
CA VAL A 21 -0.41 -10.05 -8.83
C VAL A 21 -0.79 -11.37 -9.49
N LYS A 22 -2.00 -11.86 -9.24
CA LYS A 22 -2.51 -13.09 -9.83
C LYS A 22 -3.09 -12.88 -11.22
N ALA A 23 -3.82 -11.79 -11.40
CA ALA A 23 -4.50 -11.40 -12.64
C ALA A 23 -4.73 -9.89 -12.62
N VAL A 24 -4.97 -9.31 -13.80
CA VAL A 24 -5.27 -7.88 -13.97
C VAL A 24 -6.55 -7.71 -14.79
N GLY A 25 -7.26 -6.61 -14.59
CA GLY A 25 -8.42 -6.26 -15.41
C GLY A 25 -8.01 -5.59 -16.72
N ASP A 26 -8.93 -5.50 -17.68
CA ASP A 26 -8.65 -5.03 -19.05
C ASP A 26 -8.13 -3.59 -19.14
N ALA A 27 -8.44 -2.75 -18.14
CA ALA A 27 -8.02 -1.36 -18.08
C ALA A 27 -6.71 -1.14 -17.30
N VAL A 28 -6.16 -2.18 -16.66
CA VAL A 28 -4.93 -2.08 -15.87
C VAL A 28 -3.74 -1.94 -16.81
N THR A 29 -2.85 -1.00 -16.49
CA THR A 29 -1.67 -0.69 -17.33
C THR A 29 -0.36 -0.67 -16.56
N LEU A 30 -0.41 -0.58 -15.22
CA LEU A 30 0.77 -0.41 -14.38
C LEU A 30 1.40 -1.72 -13.89
N PHE A 31 0.67 -2.83 -13.95
CA PHE A 31 1.09 -4.12 -13.39
C PHE A 31 0.75 -5.29 -14.30
N ALA A 32 1.45 -6.41 -14.11
CA ALA A 32 1.22 -7.67 -14.78
C ALA A 32 1.19 -8.85 -13.79
N PRO A 33 0.57 -9.99 -14.17
CA PRO A 33 0.65 -11.21 -13.37
C PRO A 33 2.10 -11.61 -13.06
N GLY A 34 2.38 -11.91 -11.80
CA GLY A 34 3.73 -12.25 -11.31
C GLY A 34 4.46 -11.10 -10.62
N ASP A 35 4.00 -9.85 -10.73
CA ASP A 35 4.62 -8.73 -10.02
C ASP A 35 4.45 -8.88 -8.51
N GLU A 36 5.55 -8.70 -7.76
CA GLU A 36 5.51 -8.54 -6.31
C GLU A 36 5.13 -7.11 -5.96
N VAL A 37 4.02 -6.96 -5.24
CA VAL A 37 3.41 -5.67 -4.95
C VAL A 37 3.12 -5.51 -3.47
N TRP A 38 3.00 -4.25 -3.05
CA TRP A 38 2.55 -3.86 -1.72
C TRP A 38 1.62 -2.65 -1.82
N TYR A 39 0.75 -2.46 -0.84
CA TYR A 39 -0.18 -1.32 -0.82
C TYR A 39 -0.79 -1.08 0.55
N ALA A 40 -1.26 0.17 0.72
CA ALA A 40 -2.23 0.53 1.75
C ALA A 40 -3.64 0.46 1.15
N GLY A 41 -4.52 -0.34 1.73
CA GLY A 41 -5.88 -0.59 1.23
C GLY A 41 -6.83 0.59 1.43
N ALA A 42 -7.99 0.52 0.78
CA ALA A 42 -9.05 1.52 0.91
C ALA A 42 -10.16 1.07 1.88
N LEU A 43 -10.65 1.99 2.73
CA LEU A 43 -11.71 1.71 3.71
C LEU A 43 -13.06 1.35 3.06
N GLY A 44 -13.28 1.76 1.81
CA GLY A 44 -14.49 1.46 1.04
C GLY A 44 -14.48 0.09 0.35
N ARG A 45 -13.45 -0.72 0.55
CA ARG A 45 -13.29 -2.06 -0.04
C ARG A 45 -13.01 -3.10 1.06
N PRO A 46 -13.25 -4.40 0.80
CA PRO A 46 -12.79 -5.46 1.69
C PRO A 46 -11.28 -5.36 1.95
N GLY A 47 -10.86 -5.70 3.16
CA GLY A 47 -9.46 -5.68 3.58
C GLY A 47 -8.61 -6.85 3.09
N SER A 48 -7.35 -6.87 3.52
CA SER A 48 -6.29 -7.78 3.08
C SER A 48 -6.13 -9.08 3.86
N ASN A 49 -6.91 -9.30 4.92
CA ASN A 49 -6.92 -10.56 5.66
C ASN A 49 -7.71 -11.65 4.89
N ALA A 50 -7.29 -11.91 3.65
CA ALA A 50 -7.83 -12.89 2.73
C ALA A 50 -6.72 -13.35 1.78
N GLU A 51 -6.84 -14.56 1.23
CA GLU A 51 -5.85 -15.10 0.27
C GLU A 51 -5.85 -14.36 -1.07
N PHE A 52 -7.00 -13.77 -1.43
CA PHE A 52 -7.19 -13.00 -2.65
C PHE A 52 -8.00 -11.73 -2.37
N GLN A 53 -7.59 -10.63 -2.99
CA GLN A 53 -8.24 -9.33 -2.87
C GLN A 53 -8.20 -8.58 -4.20
N LEU A 54 -9.29 -7.89 -4.53
CA LEU A 54 -9.32 -6.94 -5.63
C LEU A 54 -8.89 -5.56 -5.14
N VAL A 55 -7.93 -4.96 -5.83
CA VAL A 55 -7.37 -3.65 -5.52
C VAL A 55 -7.32 -2.79 -6.78
N ASP A 56 -7.40 -1.48 -6.60
CA ASP A 56 -7.26 -0.51 -7.69
C ASP A 56 -5.77 -0.26 -7.97
N GLU A 57 -5.32 -0.32 -9.22
CA GLU A 57 -3.88 -0.18 -9.54
C GLU A 57 -3.28 1.14 -9.03
N ARG A 58 -4.09 2.19 -8.87
CA ARG A 58 -3.62 3.52 -8.44
C ARG A 58 -3.15 3.57 -6.99
N ILE A 59 -3.51 2.60 -6.16
CA ILE A 59 -3.06 2.52 -4.75
C ILE A 59 -1.99 1.45 -4.54
N VAL A 60 -1.55 0.79 -5.61
CA VAL A 60 -0.57 -0.28 -5.58
C VAL A 60 0.79 0.24 -6.01
N ALA A 61 1.85 -0.32 -5.42
CA ALA A 61 3.22 -0.11 -5.86
C ALA A 61 3.96 -1.45 -5.92
N LEU A 62 5.09 -1.47 -6.63
CA LEU A 62 6.01 -2.61 -6.57
C LEU A 62 6.62 -2.72 -5.17
N LYS A 63 6.67 -3.95 -4.67
CA LYS A 63 7.32 -4.26 -3.40
C LYS A 63 8.83 -3.96 -3.50
N PRO A 64 9.44 -3.26 -2.53
CA PRO A 64 10.88 -3.08 -2.49
C PRO A 64 11.63 -4.43 -2.43
N ARG A 65 12.59 -4.63 -3.35
CA ARG A 65 13.38 -5.88 -3.42
C ARG A 65 14.28 -6.11 -2.22
N SER A 66 14.60 -5.06 -1.47
CA SER A 66 15.46 -5.11 -0.28
C SER A 66 14.73 -5.58 0.98
N LEU A 67 13.41 -5.76 0.93
CA LEU A 67 12.59 -6.16 2.07
C LEU A 67 12.02 -7.56 1.88
N ASP A 68 11.99 -8.32 2.97
CA ASP A 68 11.20 -9.54 3.02
C ASP A 68 9.69 -9.22 3.08
N ASN A 69 8.85 -10.23 2.94
CA ASN A 69 7.40 -10.02 2.89
C ASN A 69 6.86 -9.50 4.23
N ALA A 70 7.35 -10.00 5.35
CA ALA A 70 6.88 -9.56 6.67
C ALA A 70 7.18 -8.06 6.91
N SER A 71 8.39 -7.62 6.57
CA SER A 71 8.78 -6.21 6.68
C SER A 71 8.01 -5.34 5.70
N ALA A 72 7.86 -5.79 4.44
CA ALA A 72 7.09 -5.05 3.45
C ALA A 72 5.62 -4.90 3.86
N ALA A 73 4.99 -5.92 4.43
CA ALA A 73 3.59 -5.86 4.88
C ALA A 73 3.36 -4.89 6.05
N ALA A 74 4.38 -4.49 6.81
CA ALA A 74 4.23 -3.62 7.98
C ALA A 74 4.29 -2.11 7.66
N LEU A 75 4.57 -1.77 6.41
CA LEU A 75 5.05 -0.44 6.03
C LEU A 75 4.08 0.47 5.25
N PRO A 76 3.17 0.02 4.37
CA PRO A 76 2.50 0.93 3.43
C PRO A 76 1.77 2.11 4.10
N LEU A 77 0.89 1.82 5.06
CA LEU A 77 0.13 2.85 5.78
C LEU A 77 1.00 3.59 6.80
N THR A 78 1.90 2.87 7.49
CA THR A 78 2.76 3.46 8.52
C THR A 78 3.77 4.43 7.92
N ALA A 79 4.36 4.08 6.78
CA ALA A 79 5.32 4.89 6.05
C ALA A 79 4.65 6.14 5.47
N ILE A 80 3.47 6.03 4.84
CA ILE A 80 2.79 7.21 4.29
C ILE A 80 2.36 8.16 5.42
N THR A 81 1.90 7.62 6.56
CA THR A 81 1.54 8.41 7.74
C THR A 81 2.75 9.14 8.31
N ALA A 82 3.90 8.45 8.43
CA ALA A 82 5.13 9.07 8.89
C ALA A 82 5.63 10.15 7.93
N TRP A 83 5.51 9.90 6.62
CA TRP A 83 5.87 10.87 5.58
C TRP A 83 5.02 12.15 5.67
N GLU A 84 3.70 12.02 5.66
CA GLU A 84 2.77 13.16 5.78
C GLU A 84 3.04 13.94 7.07
N LEU A 85 3.31 13.25 8.18
CA LEU A 85 3.65 13.91 9.44
C LEU A 85 4.94 14.73 9.34
N LEU A 86 6.02 14.14 8.82
CA LEU A 86 7.33 14.79 8.77
C LEU A 86 7.37 15.94 7.77
N PHE A 87 6.90 15.73 6.56
CA PHE A 87 7.08 16.66 5.46
C PHE A 87 5.91 17.63 5.31
N ASP A 88 4.67 17.14 5.37
CA ASP A 88 3.50 17.98 5.14
C ASP A 88 3.05 18.73 6.40
N ARG A 89 3.20 18.11 7.59
CA ARG A 89 2.78 18.73 8.85
C ARG A 89 3.91 19.46 9.58
N LEU A 90 5.07 18.83 9.72
CA LEU A 90 6.20 19.42 10.44
C LEU A 90 7.14 20.23 9.54
N GLY A 91 7.01 20.14 8.21
CA GLY A 91 7.79 20.94 7.27
C GLY A 91 9.29 20.64 7.30
N VAL A 92 9.68 19.41 7.68
CA VAL A 92 11.07 18.95 7.62
C VAL A 92 11.56 19.13 6.19
N GLN A 93 12.71 19.78 6.01
CA GLN A 93 13.28 19.92 4.67
C GLN A 93 13.70 18.54 4.16
N GLU A 94 13.24 18.18 2.96
CA GLU A 94 13.76 17.00 2.28
C GLU A 94 15.27 17.15 2.14
N ALA A 95 16.02 16.15 2.60
CA ALA A 95 17.46 16.14 2.40
C ALA A 95 17.72 16.14 0.89
N ALA A 96 18.29 17.23 0.36
CA ALA A 96 18.70 17.29 -1.03
C ALA A 96 19.55 16.06 -1.33
N THR A 97 19.04 15.16 -2.18
CA THR A 97 19.77 13.96 -2.57
C THR A 97 21.03 14.43 -3.29
N ARG A 98 22.16 14.43 -2.58
CA ARG A 98 23.47 14.58 -3.20
C ARG A 98 23.68 13.35 -4.06
N ALA A 99 23.34 13.46 -5.34
CA ALA A 99 23.83 12.56 -6.35
C ALA A 99 25.35 12.75 -6.40
N THR A 100 26.07 11.99 -5.57
CA THR A 100 27.52 11.85 -5.67
C THR A 100 27.79 11.12 -6.98
N ARG A 101 28.00 11.91 -8.04
CA ARG A 101 28.68 11.44 -9.24
C ARG A 101 30.12 11.09 -8.83
N CYS A 102 30.48 9.83 -8.91
CA CYS A 102 31.82 9.39 -9.28
C CYS A 102 31.75 8.87 -10.71
#